data_AF-A0A920VLC7-F1
#
_entry.id   AF-A0A920VLC7-F1
#
_cell.length_a   1.000
_cell.length_b   1.000
_cell.length_c   1.000
_cell.angle_alpha   90.00
_cell.angle_beta   90.00
_cell.angle_gamma   90.00
#
_symmetry.space_group_name_H-M   'P 1'
#
loop_
_entity.id
_entity.type
_entity.pdbx_description
1 polymer ?
#
loop_
_entity_poly.entity_id
_entity_poly.type
_entity_poly.pdbx_seq_one_letter_code
_entity_poly.pdbx_strand_id
1 'polypeptide(L)'
;MTSVDQAIVDTCARLFTDHCPPSVVNETESGTWPVQLWQVVEDTGLTLAWIPEEHAGAGASLADGFAIARKAAEYAVPLPLAETLLGGWLLTQADLSSPQGPMAIAPLTHQSSFRLDDNGASRGPPARIPFASSAVHIAAVVDDDSGSHEHVALLRAADCDVNPGRSLAGEPQDRSKRECRTDQNRSNRTRWARTNDPDGCRDAQPADGRCNDPGSSTVYPVPP
;
A
#
# COMPACT_ATOMS: atom_id res chain seq x y z
N MET A 1 -23.67 -15.61 -0.77
CA MET A 1 -23.57 -14.23 -0.23
C MET A 1 -22.55 -14.30 0.89
N THR A 2 -21.42 -13.64 0.75
CA THR A 2 -20.42 -13.55 1.83
C THR A 2 -21.04 -12.79 2.99
N SER A 3 -21.41 -13.52 4.04
CA SER A 3 -21.87 -12.94 5.29
C SER A 3 -20.67 -12.29 5.98
N VAL A 4 -20.87 -11.11 6.57
CA VAL A 4 -19.88 -10.48 7.44
C VAL A 4 -19.73 -11.32 8.70
N ASP A 5 -18.49 -11.54 9.15
CA ASP A 5 -18.20 -12.14 10.45
C ASP A 5 -18.43 -11.12 11.57
N GLN A 6 -19.39 -11.42 12.43
CA GLN A 6 -19.73 -10.55 13.56
C GLN A 6 -18.57 -10.41 14.56
N ALA A 7 -17.70 -11.42 14.69
CA ALA A 7 -16.56 -11.37 15.60
C ALA A 7 -15.55 -10.27 15.19
N ILE A 8 -15.38 -10.04 13.87
CA ILE A 8 -14.53 -8.95 13.35
C ILE A 8 -15.14 -7.59 13.72
N VAL A 9 -16.45 -7.44 13.54
CA VAL A 9 -17.18 -6.21 13.86
C VAL A 9 -17.10 -5.88 15.35
N ASP A 10 -17.30 -6.87 16.20
CA ASP A 10 -17.25 -6.72 17.66
C ASP A 10 -15.82 -6.40 18.14
N THR A 11 -14.81 -7.02 17.51
CA THR A 11 -13.39 -6.73 17.78
C THR A 11 -13.06 -5.29 17.42
N CYS A 12 -13.44 -4.83 16.23
CA CYS A 12 -13.25 -3.44 15.81
C CYS A 12 -13.96 -2.47 16.74
N ALA A 13 -15.22 -2.74 17.10
CA ALA A 13 -16.00 -1.88 18.00
C ALA A 13 -15.33 -1.71 19.36
N ARG A 14 -14.86 -2.81 19.96
CA ARG A 14 -14.15 -2.78 21.24
C ARG A 14 -12.82 -2.02 21.13
N LEU A 15 -12.02 -2.35 20.12
CA LEU A 15 -10.73 -1.70 19.87
C LEU A 15 -10.89 -0.19 19.74
N PHE A 16 -11.81 0.28 18.88
CA PHE A 16 -11.99 1.72 18.66
C PHE A 16 -12.64 2.43 19.84
N THR A 17 -13.48 1.73 20.62
CA THR A 17 -14.00 2.26 21.89
C THR A 17 -12.88 2.53 22.89
N ASP A 18 -11.93 1.60 23.01
CA ASP A 18 -10.86 1.67 24.01
C ASP A 18 -9.71 2.60 23.59
N HIS A 19 -9.42 2.68 22.28
CA HIS A 19 -8.20 3.32 21.76
C HIS A 19 -8.43 4.55 20.88
N CYS A 20 -9.67 4.86 20.46
CA CYS A 20 -9.98 6.02 19.64
C CYS A 20 -11.01 6.97 20.30
N PRO A 21 -10.74 7.47 21.54
CA PRO A 21 -11.59 8.49 22.13
C PRO A 21 -11.51 9.82 21.35
N PRO A 22 -12.48 10.73 21.51
CA PRO A 22 -12.49 12.01 20.79
C PRO A 22 -11.21 12.85 20.94
N SER A 23 -10.47 12.73 22.04
CA SER A 23 -9.19 13.40 22.22
C SER A 23 -8.14 12.96 21.19
N VAL A 24 -8.08 11.67 20.87
CA VAL A 24 -7.15 11.13 19.85
C VAL A 24 -7.49 11.69 18.47
N VAL A 25 -8.77 11.80 18.14
CA VAL A 25 -9.23 12.39 16.87
C VAL A 25 -8.80 13.86 16.79
N ASN A 26 -9.11 14.65 17.81
CA ASN A 26 -8.76 16.08 17.85
C ASN A 26 -7.24 16.32 17.81
N GLU A 27 -6.46 15.52 18.53
CA GLU A 27 -5.00 15.60 18.51
C GLU A 27 -4.44 15.26 17.13
N THR A 28 -5.02 14.28 16.45
CA THR A 28 -4.63 13.92 15.08
C THR A 28 -4.98 15.01 14.07
N GLU A 29 -6.14 15.66 14.23
CA GLU A 29 -6.49 16.84 13.44
C GLU A 29 -5.52 18.01 13.65
N SER A 30 -4.98 18.16 14.86
CA SER A 30 -3.92 19.14 15.17
C SER A 30 -2.53 18.77 14.62
N GLY A 31 -2.39 17.59 13.99
CA GLY A 31 -1.16 17.12 13.34
C GLY A 31 -0.35 16.10 14.14
N THR A 32 -0.89 15.57 15.25
CA THR A 32 -0.20 14.56 16.06
C THR A 32 -0.55 13.15 15.58
N TRP A 33 0.43 12.38 15.11
CA TRP A 33 0.18 10.99 14.71
C TRP A 33 -0.19 10.11 15.92
N PRO A 34 -1.32 9.36 15.87
CA PRO A 34 -1.79 8.56 17.01
C PRO A 34 -1.08 7.20 17.07
N VAL A 35 0.19 7.22 17.51
CA VAL A 35 1.09 6.05 17.54
C VAL A 35 0.46 4.82 18.20
N GLN A 36 -0.15 4.99 19.38
CA GLN A 36 -0.73 3.88 20.15
C GLN A 36 -1.92 3.24 19.42
N LEU A 37 -2.79 4.07 18.81
CA LEU A 37 -3.92 3.56 18.04
C LEU A 37 -3.45 2.78 16.81
N TRP A 38 -2.43 3.29 16.09
CA TRP A 38 -1.84 2.58 14.95
C TRP A 38 -1.28 1.21 15.37
N GLN A 39 -0.46 1.19 16.43
CA GLN A 39 0.15 -0.05 16.93
C GLN A 39 -0.90 -1.12 17.25
N VAL A 40 -1.97 -0.74 17.96
CA VAL A 40 -3.04 -1.70 18.30
C VAL A 40 -3.78 -2.21 17.05
N VAL A 41 -4.04 -1.34 16.06
CA VAL A 41 -4.66 -1.74 14.79
C VAL A 41 -3.78 -2.71 13.99
N GLU A 42 -2.47 -2.47 13.98
CA GLU A 42 -1.50 -3.34 13.31
C GLU A 42 -1.31 -4.68 14.04
N ASP A 43 -1.13 -4.66 15.37
CA ASP A 43 -0.96 -5.85 16.21
C ASP A 43 -2.19 -6.78 16.22
N THR A 44 -3.39 -6.22 16.01
CA THR A 44 -4.63 -7.00 15.89
C THR A 44 -4.81 -7.65 14.51
N GLY A 45 -3.91 -7.36 13.56
CA GLY A 45 -3.94 -7.93 12.21
C GLY A 45 -5.03 -7.33 11.31
N LEU A 46 -5.71 -6.27 11.74
CA LEU A 46 -6.78 -5.63 10.97
C LEU A 46 -6.26 -5.07 9.63
N THR A 47 -5.00 -4.65 9.57
CA THR A 47 -4.35 -4.15 8.34
C THR A 47 -4.12 -5.24 7.30
N LEU A 48 -4.15 -6.52 7.70
CA LEU A 48 -3.87 -7.68 6.85
C LEU A 48 -5.14 -8.43 6.42
N ALA A 49 -6.34 -7.89 6.71
CA ALA A 49 -7.59 -8.61 6.55
C ALA A 49 -7.83 -9.10 5.10
N TRP A 50 -7.58 -8.24 4.10
CA TRP A 50 -7.77 -8.60 2.68
C TRP A 50 -6.59 -9.31 2.02
N ILE A 51 -5.51 -9.56 2.75
CA ILE A 51 -4.34 -10.25 2.23
C ILE A 51 -4.58 -11.76 2.34
N PRO A 52 -4.40 -12.55 1.27
CA PRO A 52 -4.50 -14.00 1.34
C PRO A 52 -3.47 -14.64 2.29
N GLU A 53 -3.78 -15.84 2.80
CA GLU A 53 -2.89 -16.56 3.72
C GLU A 53 -1.53 -16.90 3.07
N GLU A 54 -1.51 -17.17 1.76
CA GLU A 54 -0.27 -17.40 1.00
C GLU A 54 0.67 -16.19 0.97
N HIS A 55 0.14 -14.98 1.20
CA HIS A 55 0.91 -13.74 1.36
C HIS A 55 1.01 -13.31 2.84
N ALA A 56 0.86 -14.26 3.77
CA ALA A 56 0.91 -14.06 5.22
C ALA A 56 -0.16 -13.10 5.77
N GLY A 57 -1.31 -13.02 5.11
CA GLY A 57 -2.48 -12.26 5.57
C GLY A 57 -3.51 -13.10 6.32
N ALA A 58 -4.65 -12.49 6.64
CA ALA A 58 -5.73 -13.15 7.36
C ALA A 58 -6.78 -13.82 6.45
N GLY A 59 -6.75 -13.56 5.13
CA GLY A 59 -7.65 -14.17 4.16
C GLY A 59 -9.14 -13.86 4.38
N ALA A 60 -9.46 -12.75 5.04
CA ALA A 60 -10.85 -12.37 5.32
C ALA A 60 -11.59 -12.00 4.03
N SER A 61 -12.91 -12.11 4.05
CA SER A 61 -13.71 -11.81 2.86
C SER A 61 -13.71 -10.32 2.53
N LEU A 62 -14.03 -9.97 1.27
CA LEU A 62 -14.23 -8.57 0.89
C LEU A 62 -15.27 -7.88 1.79
N ALA A 63 -16.35 -8.60 2.15
CA ALA A 63 -17.39 -8.09 3.04
C ALA A 63 -16.85 -7.76 4.44
N ASP A 64 -15.91 -8.57 4.96
CA ASP A 64 -15.30 -8.34 6.27
C ASP A 64 -14.42 -7.09 6.28
N GLY A 65 -13.55 -6.91 5.30
CA GLY A 65 -12.73 -5.69 5.26
C GLY A 65 -13.56 -4.42 5.01
N PHE A 66 -14.68 -4.49 4.28
CA PHE A 66 -15.63 -3.37 4.24
C PHE A 66 -16.32 -3.14 5.59
N ALA A 67 -16.58 -4.19 6.37
CA ALA A 67 -17.10 -4.05 7.73
C ALA A 67 -16.07 -3.40 8.67
N ILE A 68 -14.78 -3.74 8.54
CA ILE A 68 -13.68 -3.06 9.24
C ILE A 68 -13.63 -1.57 8.88
N ALA A 69 -13.62 -1.25 7.58
CA ALA A 69 -13.61 0.14 7.10
C ALA A 69 -14.84 0.93 7.58
N ARG A 70 -16.02 0.30 7.57
CA ARG A 70 -17.25 0.90 8.09
C ARG A 70 -17.16 1.18 9.59
N LYS A 71 -16.61 0.25 10.38
CA LYS A 71 -16.40 0.47 11.81
C LYS A 71 -15.37 1.56 12.08
N ALA A 72 -14.29 1.62 11.32
CA ALA A 72 -13.33 2.71 11.43
C ALA A 72 -13.99 4.09 11.17
N ALA A 73 -14.84 4.17 10.14
CA ALA A 73 -15.59 5.39 9.83
C ALA A 73 -16.61 5.77 10.92
N GLU A 74 -17.31 4.78 11.52
CA GLU A 74 -18.27 5.01 12.62
C GLU A 74 -17.62 5.70 13.84
N TYR A 75 -16.35 5.39 14.10
CA TYR A 75 -15.57 5.95 15.22
C TYR A 75 -14.67 7.13 14.81
N ALA A 76 -14.76 7.59 13.56
CA ALA A 76 -13.90 8.62 12.99
C ALA A 76 -12.41 8.33 13.20
N VAL A 77 -12.00 7.06 13.05
CA VAL A 77 -10.62 6.62 13.23
C VAL A 77 -9.69 7.40 12.29
N PRO A 78 -8.75 8.19 12.82
CA PRO A 78 -7.95 9.11 12.02
C PRO A 78 -6.69 8.43 11.44
N LEU A 79 -6.87 7.23 10.89
CA LEU A 79 -5.80 6.39 10.32
C LEU A 79 -6.12 5.98 8.87
N PRO A 80 -5.11 5.70 8.04
CA PRO A 80 -5.28 5.18 6.69
C PRO A 80 -5.63 3.68 6.67
N LEU A 81 -6.60 3.24 7.47
CA LEU A 81 -6.89 1.80 7.62
C LEU A 81 -7.49 1.22 6.33
N ALA A 82 -8.42 1.93 5.69
CA ALA A 82 -9.02 1.48 4.44
C ALA A 82 -7.98 1.47 3.29
N GLU A 83 -7.13 2.50 3.24
CA GLU A 83 -6.03 2.60 2.27
C GLU A 83 -4.98 1.51 2.50
N THR A 84 -4.67 1.18 3.75
CA THR A 84 -3.73 0.10 4.08
C THR A 84 -4.28 -1.26 3.68
N LEU A 85 -5.56 -1.53 3.99
CA LEU A 85 -6.26 -2.74 3.55
C LEU A 85 -6.23 -2.89 2.03
N LEU A 86 -6.63 -1.84 1.33
CA LEU A 86 -6.72 -1.84 -0.13
C LEU A 86 -5.34 -1.91 -0.79
N GLY A 87 -4.35 -1.23 -0.22
CA GLY A 87 -2.96 -1.27 -0.68
C GLY A 87 -2.37 -2.67 -0.53
N GLY A 88 -2.61 -3.35 0.60
CA GLY A 88 -2.17 -4.72 0.82
C GLY A 88 -2.79 -5.68 -0.21
N TRP A 89 -4.09 -5.59 -0.44
CA TRP A 89 -4.79 -6.36 -1.47
C TRP A 89 -4.26 -6.07 -2.89
N LEU A 90 -3.99 -4.79 -3.21
CA LEU A 90 -3.47 -4.40 -4.52
C LEU A 90 -2.09 -5.01 -4.77
N LEU A 91 -1.22 -5.01 -3.76
CA LEU A 91 0.11 -5.63 -3.84
C LEU A 91 0.00 -7.13 -4.13
N THR A 92 -0.95 -7.84 -3.51
CA THR A 92 -1.09 -9.28 -3.75
C THR A 92 -1.56 -9.60 -5.17
N GLN A 93 -2.22 -8.66 -5.87
CA GLN A 93 -2.57 -8.84 -7.29
C GLN A 93 -1.31 -8.91 -8.19
N ALA A 94 -0.17 -8.40 -7.74
CA ALA A 94 1.10 -8.46 -8.44
C ALA A 94 2.14 -9.33 -7.72
N ASP A 95 1.67 -10.26 -6.88
CA ASP A 95 2.51 -11.19 -6.09
C ASP A 95 3.54 -10.48 -5.19
N LEU A 96 3.20 -9.27 -4.75
CA LEU A 96 3.99 -8.47 -3.82
C LEU A 96 3.55 -8.72 -2.38
N SER A 97 4.52 -8.83 -1.48
CA SER A 97 4.24 -8.83 -0.04
C SER A 97 3.83 -7.44 0.44
N SER A 98 2.82 -7.38 1.30
CA SER A 98 2.45 -6.14 1.98
C SER A 98 3.48 -5.81 3.06
N PRO A 99 4.10 -4.62 3.04
CA PRO A 99 4.96 -4.20 4.14
C PRO A 99 4.14 -3.86 5.39
N GLN A 100 4.83 -3.77 6.52
CA GLN A 100 4.29 -3.19 7.75
C GLN A 100 4.23 -1.65 7.64
N GLY A 101 3.40 -1.04 8.46
CA GLY A 101 3.21 0.39 8.56
C GLY A 101 2.08 0.94 7.68
N PRO A 102 1.70 2.21 7.90
CA PRO A 102 0.59 2.82 7.19
C PRO A 102 0.89 2.96 5.71
N MET A 103 -0.10 2.63 4.87
CA MET A 103 0.00 2.78 3.42
C MET A 103 -1.04 3.74 2.89
N ALA A 104 -0.67 4.42 1.81
CA ALA A 104 -1.60 5.11 0.94
C ALA A 104 -1.75 4.36 -0.39
N ILE A 105 -2.78 4.70 -1.16
CA ILE A 105 -3.03 4.11 -2.48
C ILE A 105 -3.16 5.18 -3.57
N ALA A 106 -2.63 4.88 -4.76
CA ALA A 106 -2.76 5.73 -5.94
C ALA A 106 -2.89 4.90 -7.23
N PRO A 107 -3.53 5.43 -8.29
CA PRO A 107 -4.33 6.64 -8.33
C PRO A 107 -5.71 6.45 -7.66
N LEU A 108 -6.36 7.55 -7.27
CA LEU A 108 -7.79 7.55 -6.90
C LEU A 108 -8.74 7.71 -8.10
N THR A 109 -8.19 7.90 -9.29
CA THR A 109 -8.94 8.09 -10.54
C THR A 109 -8.48 7.05 -11.55
N HIS A 110 -9.27 6.83 -12.61
CA HIS A 110 -8.90 5.93 -13.71
C HIS A 110 -7.66 6.36 -14.51
N GLN A 111 -7.02 7.48 -14.17
CA GLN A 111 -5.79 7.91 -14.81
C GLN A 111 -4.63 7.62 -13.89
N SER A 112 -3.67 6.82 -14.38
CA SER A 112 -2.43 6.56 -13.70
C SER A 112 -1.76 7.88 -13.31
N SER A 113 -1.41 7.98 -12.03
CA SER A 113 -0.67 9.13 -11.52
C SER A 113 0.84 8.93 -11.64
N PHE A 114 1.25 7.74 -12.12
CA PHE A 114 2.61 7.25 -12.15
C PHE A 114 2.83 6.48 -13.45
N ARG A 115 4.03 6.64 -14.00
CA ARG A 115 4.56 5.92 -15.14
C ARG A 115 5.83 5.20 -14.73
N LEU A 116 6.07 4.05 -15.31
CA LEU A 116 7.29 3.27 -15.11
C LEU A 116 8.23 3.53 -16.29
N ASP A 117 9.42 4.03 -16.00
CA ASP A 117 10.51 4.17 -16.97
C ASP A 117 11.76 3.36 -16.54
N ASP A 118 12.81 3.41 -17.35
CA ASP A 118 14.08 2.69 -17.11
C ASP A 118 14.77 3.04 -15.78
N ASN A 119 14.36 4.12 -15.11
CA ASN A 119 14.88 4.56 -13.81
C ASN A 119 13.89 4.31 -12.66
N GLY A 120 12.73 3.72 -12.92
CA GLY A 120 11.71 3.47 -11.91
C GLY A 120 10.37 4.17 -12.16
N ALA A 121 9.56 4.29 -11.11
CA ALA A 121 8.22 4.87 -11.22
C ALA A 121 8.26 6.41 -11.24
N SER A 122 8.41 7.04 -12.41
CA SER A 122 8.30 8.49 -12.54
C SER A 122 6.84 8.98 -12.55
N ARG A 123 6.59 10.17 -12.00
CA ARG A 123 5.21 10.61 -11.74
C ARG A 123 4.59 11.37 -12.91
N GLY A 124 3.30 11.14 -13.15
CA GLY A 124 2.42 11.98 -13.97
C GLY A 124 1.93 13.25 -13.23
N PRO A 125 0.82 13.87 -13.67
CA PRO A 125 0.29 15.12 -13.12
C PRO A 125 -0.01 15.08 -11.61
N PRO A 126 -0.17 16.24 -10.94
CA PRO A 126 -0.54 16.30 -9.52
C PRO A 126 -1.85 15.55 -9.19
N ALA A 127 -1.71 14.39 -8.57
CA ALA A 127 -2.76 13.57 -7.97
C ALA A 127 -2.92 13.82 -6.47
N ARG A 128 -4.15 13.65 -5.99
CA ARG A 128 -4.49 13.60 -4.57
C ARG A 128 -4.34 12.16 -4.09
N ILE A 129 -3.55 11.96 -3.06
CA ILE A 129 -3.30 10.67 -2.43
C ILE A 129 -3.64 10.84 -0.95
N PRO A 130 -4.78 10.28 -0.47
CA PRO A 130 -5.16 10.37 0.92
C PRO A 130 -4.06 9.82 1.82
N PHE A 131 -3.84 10.49 2.94
CA PHE A 131 -2.86 10.10 3.96
C PHE A 131 -1.41 9.94 3.50
N ALA A 132 -1.02 10.35 2.29
CA ALA A 132 0.35 10.13 1.79
C ALA A 132 1.44 10.73 2.68
N SER A 133 1.14 11.80 3.44
CA SER A 133 2.08 12.43 4.38
C SER A 133 2.21 11.68 5.70
N SER A 134 1.23 10.84 6.04
CA SER A 134 1.23 9.97 7.22
C SER A 134 1.60 8.51 6.89
N ALA A 135 1.65 8.16 5.60
CA ALA A 135 2.01 6.84 5.13
C ALA A 135 3.52 6.64 5.09
N VAL A 136 3.95 5.40 5.27
CA VAL A 136 5.34 4.96 5.01
C VAL A 136 5.48 4.48 3.58
N HIS A 137 4.43 3.84 3.04
CA HIS A 137 4.42 3.28 1.69
C HIS A 137 3.24 3.80 0.87
N ILE A 138 3.40 3.76 -0.45
CA ILE A 138 2.33 4.01 -1.40
C ILE A 138 2.24 2.78 -2.32
N ALA A 139 1.11 2.08 -2.26
CA ALA A 139 0.76 1.07 -3.26
C ALA A 139 0.21 1.81 -4.48
N ALA A 140 0.88 1.69 -5.63
CA ALA A 140 0.56 2.47 -6.82
C ALA A 140 0.27 1.56 -8.02
N VAL A 141 -0.80 1.87 -8.75
CA VAL A 141 -0.94 1.43 -10.15
C VAL A 141 -0.17 2.42 -11.03
N VAL A 142 0.72 1.89 -11.86
CA VAL A 142 1.62 2.65 -12.73
C VAL A 142 1.49 2.14 -14.16
N ASP A 143 1.47 3.04 -15.15
CA ASP A 143 1.50 2.65 -16.56
C ASP A 143 2.94 2.38 -16.99
N ASP A 144 3.16 1.45 -17.91
CA ASP A 144 4.43 1.38 -18.64
C ASP A 144 4.66 2.64 -19.51
N ASP A 145 5.88 2.83 -20.01
CA ASP A 145 6.20 4.00 -20.86
C ASP A 145 5.31 4.07 -22.12
N SER A 146 4.82 2.91 -22.59
CA SER A 146 3.91 2.82 -23.73
C SER A 146 2.45 3.23 -23.41
N GLY A 147 2.05 3.22 -22.13
CA GLY A 147 0.67 3.43 -21.69
C GLY A 147 -0.27 2.28 -22.05
N SER A 148 0.27 1.10 -22.39
CA SER A 148 -0.50 -0.07 -22.84
C SER A 148 -0.71 -1.09 -21.74
N HIS A 149 0.10 -1.04 -20.67
CA HIS A 149 0.08 -2.00 -19.58
C HIS A 149 0.13 -1.31 -18.22
N GLU A 150 -0.72 -1.77 -17.31
CA GLU A 150 -0.72 -1.38 -15.91
C GLU A 150 0.14 -2.35 -15.09
N HIS A 151 0.92 -1.79 -14.17
CA HIS A 151 1.77 -2.49 -13.23
C HIS A 151 1.43 -2.05 -11.81
N VAL A 152 1.75 -2.88 -10.81
CA VAL A 152 1.70 -2.47 -9.40
C VAL A 152 3.12 -2.22 -8.90
N ALA A 153 3.29 -1.09 -8.22
CA ALA A 153 4.53 -0.67 -7.62
C ALA A 153 4.35 -0.38 -6.13
N LEU A 154 5.37 -0.77 -5.34
CA LEU A 154 5.51 -0.34 -3.96
C LEU A 154 6.51 0.81 -3.86
N LEU A 155 6.01 2.01 -3.57
CA LEU A 155 6.83 3.22 -3.43
C LEU A 155 7.02 3.55 -1.95
N ARG A 156 8.19 4.08 -1.59
CA ARG A 156 8.38 4.69 -0.27
C ARG A 156 7.80 6.10 -0.30
N ALA A 157 6.96 6.45 0.66
CA ALA A 157 6.36 7.78 0.72
C ALA A 157 7.42 8.89 0.90
N ALA A 158 8.53 8.57 1.58
CA ALA A 158 9.66 9.49 1.78
C ALA A 158 10.39 9.88 0.47
N ASP A 159 10.27 9.04 -0.57
CA ASP A 159 10.89 9.31 -1.88
C ASP A 159 9.97 10.13 -2.78
N CYS A 160 8.78 10.49 -2.29
CA CYS A 160 7.79 11.31 -2.95
C CYS A 160 7.76 12.72 -2.37
N ASP A 161 7.70 13.75 -3.21
CA ASP A 161 7.45 15.15 -2.78
C ASP A 161 5.97 15.30 -2.38
N VAL A 162 5.61 14.84 -1.18
CA VAL A 162 4.25 14.90 -0.63
C VAL A 162 4.03 16.23 0.08
N ASN A 163 2.99 16.94 -0.32
CA ASN A 163 2.55 18.16 0.33
C ASN A 163 1.22 17.92 1.07
N PRO A 164 1.18 18.10 2.40
CA PRO A 164 -0.04 17.89 3.17
C PRO A 164 -1.21 18.72 2.63
N GLY A 165 -2.38 18.10 2.56
CA GLY A 165 -3.62 18.74 2.13
C GLY A 165 -4.81 18.19 2.89
N ARG A 166 -5.93 18.92 2.90
CA ARG A 166 -7.17 18.46 3.54
C ARG A 166 -8.38 18.66 2.64
N SER A 167 -9.36 17.78 2.78
CA SER A 167 -10.71 17.93 2.20
C SER A 167 -11.53 18.95 3.01
N LEU A 168 -12.74 19.27 2.53
CA LEU A 168 -13.68 20.11 3.30
C LEU A 168 -14.10 19.46 4.63
N ALA A 169 -14.05 18.13 4.70
CA ALA A 169 -14.33 17.36 5.92
C ALA A 169 -13.11 17.24 6.84
N GLY A 170 -11.97 17.86 6.50
CA GLY A 170 -10.74 17.80 7.29
C GLY A 170 -9.87 16.56 7.02
N GLU A 171 -10.34 15.62 6.20
CA GLU A 171 -9.62 14.39 5.85
C GLU A 171 -8.31 14.70 5.10
N PRO A 172 -7.21 13.99 5.39
CA PRO A 172 -5.98 14.11 4.63
C PRO A 172 -6.19 13.85 3.12
N GLN A 173 -5.90 14.85 2.30
CA GLN A 173 -5.88 14.79 0.84
C GLN A 173 -4.57 15.37 0.34
N ASP A 174 -3.51 14.62 0.60
CA ASP A 174 -2.17 15.07 0.33
C ASP A 174 -1.92 15.12 -1.18
N ARG A 175 -1.11 16.07 -1.60
CA ARG A 175 -0.77 16.27 -3.01
C ARG A 175 0.69 15.94 -3.19
N SER A 176 0.99 14.96 -4.02
CA SER A 176 2.37 14.84 -4.51
C SER A 176 2.65 15.93 -5.55
N LYS A 177 3.80 16.61 -5.45
CA LYS A 177 4.20 17.71 -6.36
C LYS A 177 5.23 17.27 -7.40
N ARG A 178 6.01 16.20 -7.17
CA ARG A 178 7.07 15.69 -8.07
C ARG A 178 7.20 14.16 -8.06
N GLU A 179 8.06 13.67 -8.97
CA GLU A 179 8.59 12.31 -9.14
C GLU A 179 8.79 11.56 -7.81
N CYS A 180 8.32 10.32 -7.72
CA CYS A 180 8.65 9.40 -6.63
C CYS A 180 9.79 8.51 -7.13
N ARG A 181 11.02 8.68 -6.68
CA ARG A 181 12.12 7.89 -7.26
C ARG A 181 12.23 6.55 -6.55
N THR A 182 11.99 5.45 -7.26
CA THR A 182 12.29 4.12 -6.72
C THR A 182 13.80 3.89 -6.83
N ASP A 183 14.48 3.64 -5.71
CA ASP A 183 15.87 3.20 -5.72
C ASP A 183 15.93 1.75 -6.24
N GLN A 184 15.91 1.57 -7.56
CA GLN A 184 16.40 0.33 -8.17
C GLN A 184 17.91 0.31 -7.99
N ASN A 185 18.35 -0.34 -6.91
CA ASN A 185 19.76 -0.51 -6.62
C ASN A 185 20.50 -1.05 -7.87
N ARG A 186 21.68 -0.46 -8.09
CA ARG A 186 22.62 -0.50 -9.22
C ARG A 186 23.13 -1.90 -9.63
N SER A 187 22.55 -2.98 -9.09
CA SER A 187 23.08 -4.34 -9.12
C SER A 187 22.30 -5.35 -9.98
N ASN A 188 21.08 -5.03 -10.45
CA ASN A 188 20.28 -5.96 -11.30
C ASN A 188 20.15 -5.51 -12.77
N ARG A 189 21.14 -4.78 -13.29
CA ARG A 189 21.27 -4.48 -14.73
C ARG A 189 21.74 -5.70 -15.55
N THR A 190 21.09 -6.85 -15.42
CA THR A 190 21.20 -7.92 -16.44
C THR A 190 20.16 -9.00 -16.17
N ARG A 191 19.13 -9.05 -17.02
CA ARG A 191 18.60 -10.25 -17.70
C ARG A 191 17.11 -10.05 -18.00
N TRP A 192 16.83 -9.29 -19.06
CA TRP A 192 15.60 -9.45 -19.82
C TRP A 192 15.63 -10.85 -20.44
N ALA A 193 15.01 -11.83 -19.79
CA ALA A 193 14.79 -13.12 -20.42
C ALA A 193 13.65 -12.94 -21.42
N ARG A 194 14.01 -12.74 -22.70
CA ARG A 194 13.12 -13.05 -23.81
C ARG A 194 12.72 -14.51 -23.67
N THR A 195 11.49 -14.79 -23.28
CA THR A 195 10.89 -16.11 -23.42
C THR A 195 10.64 -16.35 -24.90
N ASN A 196 11.66 -16.88 -25.59
CA ASN A 196 11.56 -17.80 -26.72
C ASN A 196 12.97 -18.10 -27.24
N ASP A 197 13.68 -18.98 -26.54
CA ASP A 197 14.77 -19.78 -27.13
C ASP A 197 14.73 -21.17 -26.47
N PRO A 198 14.43 -22.27 -27.19
CA PRO A 198 14.22 -23.58 -26.57
C PRO A 198 15.51 -24.31 -26.15
N ASP A 199 16.70 -23.81 -26.47
CA ASP A 199 17.95 -24.54 -26.28
C ASP A 199 19.02 -23.69 -25.57
N GLY A 200 19.05 -23.70 -24.23
CA GLY A 200 20.13 -22.98 -23.54
C GLY A 200 20.08 -22.92 -22.03
N CYS A 201 19.90 -24.04 -21.32
CA CYS A 201 20.07 -24.09 -19.87
C CYS A 201 20.99 -25.25 -19.46
N ARG A 202 22.30 -24.98 -19.44
CA ARG A 202 23.26 -25.67 -18.57
C ARG A 202 24.18 -24.62 -17.95
N ASP A 203 24.33 -24.73 -16.64
CA ASP A 203 25.30 -24.07 -15.78
C ASP A 203 24.97 -22.65 -15.26
N ALA A 204 24.28 -22.60 -14.12
CA ALA A 204 24.57 -21.65 -13.04
C ALA A 204 23.97 -22.16 -11.71
N GLN A 205 24.81 -22.67 -10.81
CA GLN A 205 24.48 -22.92 -9.40
C GLN A 205 24.61 -21.61 -8.58
N PRO A 206 23.89 -21.47 -7.45
CA PRO A 206 23.92 -20.25 -6.64
C PRO A 206 25.13 -20.23 -5.70
N ALA A 207 25.79 -19.08 -5.59
CA ALA A 207 26.69 -18.77 -4.49
C ALA A 207 26.07 -17.67 -3.63
N ASP A 208 26.15 -17.90 -2.31
CA ASP A 208 25.91 -16.98 -1.21
C ASP A 208 24.45 -16.73 -0.79
N GLY A 209 24.00 -17.57 0.14
CA GLY A 209 22.79 -17.39 0.93
C GLY A 209 22.90 -16.21 1.92
N ARG A 210 22.31 -15.08 1.54
CA ARG A 210 21.88 -14.03 2.48
C ARG A 210 20.44 -13.63 2.17
N CYS A 211 19.63 -13.56 3.22
CA CYS A 211 18.26 -13.07 3.18
C CYS A 211 18.23 -11.63 2.65
N ASN A 212 17.29 -11.35 1.74
CA ASN A 212 17.07 -10.02 1.18
C ASN A 212 16.67 -9.02 2.27
N ASP A 213 17.28 -7.84 2.20
CA ASP A 213 16.92 -6.63 2.94
C ASP A 213 15.67 -6.01 2.28
N PRO A 214 14.55 -5.78 2.98
CA PRO A 214 13.30 -5.28 2.36
C PRO A 214 13.33 -3.77 2.03
N GLY A 215 14.52 -3.18 1.86
CA GLY A 215 14.75 -1.74 1.81
C GLY A 215 14.52 -1.04 0.46
N SER A 216 14.28 -1.76 -0.64
CA SER A 216 14.19 -1.16 -1.99
C SER A 216 12.79 -1.25 -2.60
N SER A 217 12.34 -0.16 -3.21
CA SER A 217 11.12 -0.13 -4.02
C SER A 217 11.19 -1.15 -5.16
N THR A 218 10.11 -1.92 -5.34
CA THR A 218 10.05 -3.03 -6.31
C THR A 218 8.76 -2.97 -7.12
N VAL A 219 8.80 -3.37 -8.40
CA VAL A 219 7.70 -3.24 -9.38
C VAL A 219 7.49 -4.59 -10.08
N TYR A 220 6.23 -5.00 -10.24
CA TYR A 220 5.85 -6.29 -10.83
C TYR A 220 4.67 -6.17 -11.82
N PRO A 221 4.61 -7.03 -12.86
CA PRO A 221 3.49 -7.08 -13.78
C PRO A 221 2.23 -7.68 -13.12
N VAL A 222 1.06 -7.17 -13.48
CA VAL A 222 -0.23 -7.76 -13.09
C VAL A 222 -0.60 -8.87 -14.09
N PRO A 223 -1.00 -10.07 -13.64
CA PRO A 223 -1.49 -11.11 -14.54
C PRO A 223 -2.82 -10.70 -15.21
N PRO A 224 -3.10 -11.21 -16.41
CA PRO A 224 -4.28 -10.83 -17.20
C PRO A 224 -5.62 -11.27 -16.62
#